data_AF-A0A9E4IY49-F1
#
_entry.id   AF-A0A9E4IY49-F1
#
_cell.length_a   1.000
_cell.length_b   1.000
_cell.length_c   1.000
_cell.angle_alpha   90.00
_cell.angle_beta   90.00
_cell.angle_gamma   90.00
#
_symmetry.space_group_name_H-M   'P 1'
#
loop_
_entity.id
_entity.type
_entity.pdbx_description
1 polymer ?
#
loop_
_entity_poly.entity_id
_entity_poly.type
_entity_poly.pdbx_seq_one_letter_code
_entity_poly.pdbx_strand_id
1 'polypeptide(L)' 'MVASSEFVEAARRQSEALGMPGIAERAVYIPHPIQDATDDEIRGKARDAFDAILNAITEEENK' A
#
# COMPACT_ATOMS: atom_id res chain seq x y z
N MET A 1 -4.16 4.02 1.35
CA MET A 1 -2.79 4.20 1.89
C MET A 1 -1.85 3.36 1.04
N VAL A 2 -0.64 3.85 0.76
CA VAL A 2 0.40 3.08 0.05
C VAL A 2 1.65 3.07 0.93
N ALA A 3 2.22 1.89 1.15
CA ALA A 3 3.38 1.71 2.01
C ALA A 3 4.28 0.57 1.50
N SER A 4 5.49 0.45 2.04
CA SER A 4 6.36 -0.70 1.73
C SER A 4 6.05 -1.90 2.64
N SER A 5 6.36 -3.12 2.20
CA SER A 5 6.05 -4.37 2.91
C SER A 5 6.59 -4.42 4.36
N GLU A 6 7.75 -3.80 4.63
CA GLU A 6 8.30 -3.77 6.00
C GLU A 6 7.44 -2.96 6.97
N PHE A 7 6.52 -2.13 6.48
CA PHE A 7 5.69 -1.27 7.31
C PHE A 7 4.31 -1.86 7.63
N VAL A 8 4.02 -3.12 7.31
CA VAL A 8 2.71 -3.74 7.59
C VAL A 8 2.36 -3.65 9.09
N GLU A 9 3.28 -4.02 9.98
CA GLU A 9 3.02 -3.98 11.43
C GLU A 9 2.92 -2.54 11.96
N ALA A 10 3.73 -1.62 11.44
CA ALA A 10 3.66 -0.20 11.79
C ALA A 10 2.32 0.41 11.35
N ALA A 11 1.88 0.10 10.13
CA ALA A 11 0.60 0.52 9.58
C ALA A 11 -0.57 -0.01 10.42
N ARG A 12 -0.54 -1.29 10.83
CA ARG A 12 -1.55 -1.89 11.71
C ARG A 12 -1.64 -1.13 13.04
N ARG A 13 -0.53 -0.96 13.75
CA ARG A 13 -0.50 -0.23 15.03
C ARG A 13 -0.99 1.21 14.90
N GLN A 14 -0.57 1.91 13.84
CA GLN A 14 -1.00 3.28 13.60
C GLN A 14 -2.49 3.37 13.28
N SER A 15 -3.02 2.41 12.50
CA SER A 15 -4.45 2.36 12.18
C SER A 15 -5.32 2.15 13.41
N GLU A 16 -4.89 1.29 14.33
CA GLU A 16 -5.56 1.04 15.61
C GLU A 16 -5.52 2.29 16.49
N ALA A 17 -4.34 2.91 16.63
CA ALA A 17 -4.17 4.12 17.45
C ALA A 17 -4.98 5.32 16.96
N LEU A 18 -5.21 5.43 15.65
CA LEU A 18 -5.98 6.50 15.03
C LEU A 18 -7.49 6.19 14.94
N GLY A 19 -7.95 5.04 15.44
CA GLY A 19 -9.37 4.65 15.38
C GLY A 19 -9.86 4.30 13.98
N MET A 20 -8.96 3.85 13.09
CA MET A 20 -9.26 3.46 11.71
C MET A 20 -8.87 2.00 11.43
N PRO A 21 -9.36 1.01 12.19
CA PRO A 21 -8.79 -0.36 12.23
C PRO A 21 -8.82 -1.17 10.92
N GLY A 22 -9.48 -0.69 9.85
CA GLY A 22 -9.47 -1.34 8.52
C GLY A 22 -8.57 -0.67 7.48
N ILE A 23 -7.93 0.47 7.76
CA ILE A 23 -7.14 1.17 6.74
C ILE A 23 -5.80 0.46 6.44
N ALA A 24 -5.23 -0.25 7.42
CA ALA A 24 -4.01 -1.04 7.21
C ALA A 24 -4.29 -2.27 6.32
N GLU A 25 -5.40 -2.97 6.55
CA GLU A 25 -5.78 -4.15 5.76
C GLU A 25 -6.06 -3.81 4.29
N ARG A 26 -6.59 -2.61 4.03
CA ARG A 26 -6.90 -2.11 2.68
C ARG A 26 -5.75 -1.32 2.05
N ALA A 27 -4.58 -1.26 2.69
CA ALA A 27 -3.43 -0.56 2.13
C ALA A 27 -2.79 -1.36 1.00
N VAL A 28 -2.22 -0.66 0.02
CA VAL A 28 -1.40 -1.28 -1.01
C VAL A 28 0.04 -1.33 -0.52
N TYR A 29 0.59 -2.53 -0.40
CA TYR A 29 1.95 -2.76 0.07
C TYR A 29 2.89 -3.09 -1.10
N ILE A 30 3.93 -2.29 -1.27
CA ILE A 30 4.95 -2.48 -2.30
C ILE A 30 6.09 -3.36 -1.74
N PRO A 31 6.52 -4.43 -2.43
CA PRO A 31 7.61 -5.28 -1.94
C PRO A 31 8.96 -4.54 -1.85
N HIS A 32 9.73 -4.80 -0.79
CA HIS A 32 11.13 -4.37 -0.69
C HIS A 32 12.07 -5.07 -1.70
N PRO A 33 13.25 -4.49 -1.99
CA PRO A 33 13.69 -3.16 -1.57
C PRO A 33 13.04 -2.04 -2.41
N ILE A 34 12.93 -0.84 -1.82
CA ILE A 34 12.57 0.39 -2.55
C ILE A 34 13.83 1.25 -2.78
N GLN A 35 14.73 1.27 -1.80
CA GLN A 35 16.06 1.87 -1.93
C GLN A 35 16.94 1.01 -2.83
N ASP A 36 17.84 1.65 -3.56
CA ASP A 36 18.80 1.02 -4.50
C ASP A 36 18.17 0.21 -5.65
N ALA A 37 16.86 0.28 -5.83
CA ALA A 37 16.17 -0.29 -6.98
C ALA A 37 16.54 0.49 -8.24
N THR A 38 16.79 -0.24 -9.32
CA THR A 38 16.96 0.33 -10.65
C THR A 38 15.65 0.92 -11.16
N ASP A 39 15.77 1.80 -12.15
CA ASP A 39 14.64 2.38 -12.86
C ASP A 39 13.63 1.31 -13.36
N ASP A 40 14.13 0.20 -13.92
CA ASP A 40 13.27 -0.84 -14.47
C ASP A 40 12.55 -1.63 -13.38
N GLU A 41 13.20 -1.87 -12.24
CA GLU A 41 12.57 -2.48 -11.07
C GLU A 41 11.51 -1.57 -10.46
N ILE A 42 11.75 -0.26 -10.37
CA ILE A 42 10.75 0.72 -9.92
C ILE A 42 9.56 0.77 -10.89
N ARG A 43 9.79 0.79 -12.20
CA ARG A 43 8.71 0.72 -13.20
C ARG A 43 7.94 -0.60 -13.13
N GLY A 44 8.60 -1.70 -12.79
CA GLY A 44 7.96 -2.99 -12.53
C GLY A 44 7.01 -2.90 -11.35
N LYS A 45 7.53 -2.51 -10.18
CA LYS A 45 6.74 -2.33 -8.95
C LYS A 45 5.56 -1.37 -9.14
N ALA A 46 5.76 -0.28 -9.89
CA ALA A 46 4.70 0.68 -10.18
C ALA A 46 3.58 0.07 -11.03
N ARG A 47 3.93 -0.74 -12.04
CA ARG A 47 2.94 -1.45 -12.86
C ARG A 47 2.17 -2.47 -12.03
N ASP A 48 2.86 -3.24 -11.19
CA ASP A 48 2.23 -4.27 -10.36
C ASP A 48 1.26 -3.67 -9.32
N ALA A 49 1.56 -2.47 -8.81
CA ALA A 49 0.73 -1.79 -7.82
C ALA A 49 -0.40 -0.94 -8.41
N PHE A 50 -0.37 -0.66 -9.72
CA PHE A 50 -1.24 0.33 -10.36
C PHE A 50 -2.72 -0.01 -10.18
N ASP A 51 -3.13 -1.22 -10.54
CA ASP A 51 -4.53 -1.63 -10.48
C ASP A 51 -5.07 -1.61 -9.04
N ALA A 52 -4.27 -2.06 -8.06
CA ALA A 52 -4.64 -2.03 -6.66
C ALA A 52 -4.83 -0.60 -6.14
N ILE A 53 -3.95 0.34 -6.54
CA ILE A 53 -4.07 1.76 -6.17
C ILE A 53 -5.29 2.38 -6.83
N LEU A 54 -5.52 2.10 -8.12
CA LEU A 54 -6.65 2.62 -8.87
C LEU A 54 -7.98 2.16 -8.26
N ASN A 55 -8.10 0.88 -7.95
CA ASN A 55 -9.29 0.33 -7.29
C ASN A 55 -9.50 0.97 -5.91
N ALA A 56 -8.44 1.14 -5.12
CA ALA A 56 -8.51 1.76 -3.80
C ALA A 56 -8.99 3.23 -3.81
N ILE A 57 -8.94 3.93 -4.95
CA ILE A 57 -9.43 5.32 -5.11
C ILE A 57 -10.72 5.44 -5.91
N THR A 58 -11.09 4.42 -6.69
CA THR A 58 -12.25 4.47 -7.62
C THR A 58 -13.40 3.55 -7.25
N GLU A 59 -13.19 2.50 -6.45
CA GLU A 59 -14.30 1.67 -5.97
C GLU A 59 -15.16 2.50 -5.01
N GLU A 60 -16.44 2.68 -5.35
CA GLU A 60 -17.43 3.18 -4.40
C GLU A 60 -17.55 2.14 -3.27
N GLU A 61 -17.24 2.52 -2.03
CA GLU A 61 -17.69 1.76 -0.86
C GLU A 61 -19.21 1.68 -0.96
N ASN A 62 -19.74 0.54 -1.44
CA ASN A 62 -21.16 0.22 -1.36
C ASN A 62 -21.52 0.23 0.13
N LYS A 63 -22.10 1.35 0.58
CA LYS A 63 -22.60 1.55 1.93
C LYS A 63 -23.88 0.76 2.16
#